data_AF-A0A917L8M8-F1
#
_entry.id   AF-A0A917L8M8-F1
#
_cell.length_a   1.000
_cell.length_b   1.000
_cell.length_c   1.000
_cell.angle_alpha   90.00
_cell.angle_beta   90.00
_cell.angle_gamma   90.00
#
_symmetry.space_group_name_H-M   'P 1'
#
loop_
_entity.id
_entity.type
_entity.pdbx_description
1 polymer ?
#
loop_
_entity_poly.entity_id
_entity_poly.type
_entity_poly.pdbx_seq_one_letter_code
_entity_poly.pdbx_strand_id
1 'polypeptide(L)'
;MQTSPAHAAHHGDREIETLQEFDATVSARGTLAGFRVQAVDLTDRTKELLTSDTAGAVFLGCPMRPDATAKVRADGALVFPPLPDLPFDPYRGHLYSPDELFAGLDKGYEHTPDALGYAWFQRTKADGDIFASMLRSVHDDAVSDALDELLRATQVVGVMGGHAMARGTQAYAGAARLGRELTRAGFTVATGGGPGAMEAANLGAYAAPFEDAMLDKACELLAGAPSFTPSITDWARAAFEVRARWPEGAGSVGIPTWFYGHEPPNAFASHIAKYFANATREDGLLARSNAGIVFLPGAAGTVQEVFDNATPNYYESRGEPTPMVLVDRAHWTERLPAWPLLQSLARGRAMEDRIALVDRIEDAPEALKRLAG
;
A
#
# COMPACT_ATOMS: atom_id res chain seq x y z
N MET A 1 -16.42 -17.33 19.96
CA MET A 1 -15.53 -18.45 19.59
C MET A 1 -16.13 -19.13 18.38
N GLN A 2 -15.56 -18.85 17.20
CA GLN A 2 -15.70 -19.50 15.88
C GLN A 2 -15.09 -18.49 14.89
N THR A 3 -13.76 -18.43 14.86
CA THR A 3 -12.88 -19.00 13.82
C THR A 3 -12.98 -18.22 12.51
N SER A 4 -11.87 -17.52 12.19
CA SER A 4 -11.58 -16.82 10.95
C SER A 4 -12.09 -17.56 9.71
N PRO A 5 -12.52 -16.85 8.65
CA PRO A 5 -12.40 -17.41 7.33
C PRO A 5 -10.92 -17.36 6.95
N ALA A 6 -10.36 -18.55 6.74
CA ALA A 6 -9.23 -18.75 5.85
C ALA A 6 -9.48 -18.01 4.53
N HIS A 7 -8.39 -17.61 3.85
CA HIS A 7 -8.36 -17.25 2.44
C HIS A 7 -9.50 -17.94 1.69
N ALA A 8 -10.52 -17.18 1.32
CA ALA A 8 -11.62 -17.70 0.54
C ALA A 8 -11.05 -17.97 -0.86
N ALA A 9 -10.58 -19.20 -1.06
CA ALA A 9 -10.09 -19.69 -2.33
C ALA A 9 -11.08 -19.33 -3.45
N HIS A 10 -10.65 -18.54 -4.42
CA HIS A 10 -11.43 -18.29 -5.62
C HIS A 10 -11.67 -19.61 -6.35
N HIS A 11 -12.87 -19.77 -6.88
CA HIS A 11 -13.24 -20.89 -7.75
C HIS A 11 -12.52 -20.88 -9.13
N GLY A 12 -11.48 -20.05 -9.31
CA GLY A 12 -10.72 -19.90 -10.55
C GLY A 12 -9.22 -19.61 -10.38
N ASP A 13 -8.71 -19.42 -9.15
CA ASP A 13 -7.30 -19.04 -8.98
C ASP A 13 -6.37 -20.20 -9.27
N ARG A 14 -5.46 -19.90 -10.19
CA ARG A 14 -4.32 -20.72 -10.54
C ARG A 14 -3.08 -20.25 -9.78
N GLU A 15 -3.20 -19.27 -8.90
CA GLU A 15 -2.10 -18.70 -8.14
C GLU A 15 -1.90 -19.43 -6.80
N ILE A 16 -0.63 -19.55 -6.42
CA ILE A 16 -0.14 -20.23 -5.21
C ILE A 16 0.98 -19.36 -4.66
N GLU A 17 0.77 -18.77 -3.49
CA GLU A 17 1.68 -17.80 -2.87
C GLU A 17 2.21 -18.32 -1.53
N THR A 18 1.58 -19.37 -1.00
CA THR A 18 1.98 -20.00 0.25
C THR A 18 2.27 -21.49 0.06
N LEU A 19 3.12 -22.03 0.93
CA LEU A 19 3.38 -23.47 0.98
C LEU A 19 2.11 -24.27 1.34
N GLN A 20 1.21 -23.67 2.13
CA GLN A 20 -0.05 -24.29 2.49
C GLN A 20 -1.00 -24.44 1.28
N GLU A 21 -1.09 -23.42 0.43
CA GLU A 21 -1.87 -23.47 -0.81
C GLU A 21 -1.27 -24.47 -1.80
N PHE A 22 0.06 -24.54 -1.88
CA PHE A 22 0.75 -25.55 -2.67
C PHE A 22 0.36 -26.96 -2.22
N ASP A 23 0.48 -27.25 -0.93
CA ASP A 23 0.18 -28.56 -0.35
C ASP A 23 -1.30 -28.93 -0.53
N ALA A 24 -2.19 -27.97 -0.32
CA ALA A 24 -3.63 -28.14 -0.53
C ALA A 24 -3.94 -28.43 -2.00
N THR A 25 -3.32 -27.71 -2.94
CA THR A 25 -3.53 -27.86 -4.38
C THR A 25 -3.05 -29.23 -4.87
N VAL A 26 -1.82 -29.60 -4.53
CA VAL A 26 -1.26 -30.91 -4.89
C VAL A 26 -2.10 -32.04 -4.31
N SER A 27 -2.50 -31.94 -3.04
CA SER A 27 -3.31 -32.97 -2.38
C SER A 27 -4.72 -33.09 -2.97
N ALA A 28 -5.36 -31.97 -3.31
CA ALA A 28 -6.74 -31.96 -3.80
C ALA A 28 -6.86 -32.28 -5.29
N ARG A 29 -5.92 -31.79 -6.12
CA ARG A 29 -6.01 -31.87 -7.59
C ARG A 29 -5.03 -32.87 -8.21
N GLY A 30 -3.93 -33.19 -7.53
CA GLY A 30 -2.87 -34.06 -8.06
C GLY A 30 -2.11 -33.49 -9.27
N THR A 31 -2.31 -32.20 -9.57
CA THR A 31 -1.69 -31.50 -10.71
C THR A 31 -1.45 -30.03 -10.38
N LEU A 32 -0.40 -29.49 -10.98
CA LEU A 32 -0.04 -28.06 -11.02
C LEU A 32 -0.12 -27.51 -12.45
N ALA A 33 -0.71 -28.25 -13.39
CA ALA A 33 -0.81 -27.82 -14.78
C ALA A 33 -1.56 -26.49 -14.89
N GLY A 34 -0.91 -25.51 -15.52
CA GLY A 34 -1.43 -24.16 -15.67
C GLY A 34 -1.42 -23.28 -14.42
N PHE A 35 -0.89 -23.74 -13.28
CA PHE A 35 -0.77 -22.94 -12.06
C PHE A 35 0.37 -21.89 -12.17
N ARG A 36 0.32 -20.88 -11.30
CA ARG A 36 1.31 -19.83 -11.09
C ARG A 36 1.74 -19.96 -9.63
N VAL A 37 3.01 -20.27 -9.40
CA VAL A 37 3.55 -20.41 -8.05
C VAL A 37 4.56 -19.29 -7.86
N GLN A 38 4.39 -18.51 -6.80
CA GLN A 38 5.09 -17.24 -6.65
C GLN A 38 5.77 -17.15 -5.27
N ALA A 39 7.08 -16.93 -5.27
CA ALA A 39 7.92 -16.77 -4.07
C ALA A 39 7.79 -17.86 -2.98
N VAL A 40 7.36 -19.08 -3.35
CA VAL A 40 7.26 -20.20 -2.41
C VAL A 40 8.56 -21.02 -2.40
N ASP A 41 9.11 -21.29 -1.21
CA ASP A 41 10.19 -22.27 -1.05
C ASP A 41 9.65 -23.69 -1.17
N LEU A 42 10.01 -24.36 -2.28
CA LEU A 42 9.59 -25.71 -2.62
C LEU A 42 10.73 -26.72 -2.49
N THR A 43 11.84 -26.35 -1.84
CA THR A 43 13.01 -27.23 -1.65
C THR A 43 12.64 -28.52 -0.93
N ASP A 44 11.69 -28.45 0.00
CA ASP A 44 11.15 -29.58 0.78
C ASP A 44 9.88 -30.20 0.16
N ARG A 45 9.57 -29.85 -1.10
CA ARG A 45 8.47 -30.43 -1.90
C ARG A 45 8.94 -31.11 -3.16
N THR A 46 10.19 -31.58 -3.15
CA THR A 46 10.82 -32.24 -4.30
C THR A 46 10.02 -33.47 -4.76
N LYS A 47 9.50 -34.28 -3.82
CA LYS A 47 8.73 -35.49 -4.17
C LYS A 47 7.43 -35.13 -4.88
N GLU A 48 6.73 -34.12 -4.39
CA GLU A 48 5.47 -33.61 -4.93
C GLU A 48 5.69 -33.03 -6.33
N LEU A 49 6.75 -32.22 -6.50
CA LEU A 49 7.14 -31.67 -7.80
C LEU A 49 7.51 -32.75 -8.82
N LEU A 50 8.24 -33.79 -8.40
CA LEU A 50 8.62 -34.91 -9.28
C LEU A 50 7.43 -35.78 -9.71
N THR A 51 6.31 -35.75 -8.98
CA THR A 51 5.15 -36.62 -9.24
C THR A 51 3.94 -35.89 -9.84
N SER A 52 3.81 -34.58 -9.64
CA SER A 52 2.68 -33.79 -10.15
C SER A 52 2.88 -33.41 -11.61
N ASP A 53 1.81 -33.35 -12.43
CA ASP A 53 1.89 -32.73 -13.75
C ASP A 53 2.08 -31.21 -13.62
N THR A 54 3.09 -30.64 -14.29
CA THR A 54 3.41 -29.21 -14.24
C THR A 54 3.33 -28.51 -15.61
N ALA A 55 2.67 -29.12 -16.59
CA ALA A 55 2.55 -28.57 -17.93
C ALA A 55 1.93 -27.16 -17.93
N GLY A 56 2.64 -26.19 -18.52
CA GLY A 56 2.19 -24.80 -18.61
C GLY A 56 2.11 -24.07 -17.26
N ALA A 57 2.68 -24.63 -16.19
CA ALA A 57 2.87 -23.93 -14.93
C ALA A 57 3.91 -22.81 -15.07
N VAL A 58 3.85 -21.80 -14.20
CA VAL A 58 4.89 -20.78 -14.07
C VAL A 58 5.34 -20.75 -12.62
N PHE A 59 6.64 -20.87 -12.39
CA PHE A 59 7.27 -20.74 -11.09
C PHE A 59 8.07 -19.43 -11.07
N LEU A 60 7.64 -18.46 -10.27
CA LEU A 60 8.25 -17.15 -10.11
C LEU A 60 9.09 -17.15 -8.83
N GLY A 61 10.41 -17.18 -8.95
CA GLY A 61 11.30 -17.04 -7.81
C GLY A 61 11.24 -18.17 -6.78
N CYS A 62 10.74 -19.36 -7.14
CA CYS A 62 10.56 -20.48 -6.20
C CYS A 62 11.85 -21.32 -6.06
N PRO A 63 12.51 -21.36 -4.88
CA PRO A 63 13.61 -22.28 -4.63
C PRO A 63 13.16 -23.74 -4.79
N MET A 64 13.96 -24.52 -5.51
CA MET A 64 13.72 -25.94 -5.78
C MET A 64 15.05 -26.68 -5.85
N ARG A 65 15.04 -27.99 -5.57
CA ARG A 65 16.22 -28.83 -5.82
C ARG A 65 16.47 -28.96 -7.34
N PRO A 66 17.73 -29.21 -7.77
CA PRO A 66 18.07 -29.24 -9.20
C PRO A 66 17.30 -30.28 -10.03
N ASP A 67 17.02 -31.45 -9.44
CA ASP A 67 16.25 -32.53 -10.06
C ASP A 67 14.77 -32.14 -10.24
N ALA A 68 14.14 -31.56 -9.22
CA ALA A 68 12.79 -31.00 -9.33
C ALA A 68 12.72 -29.90 -10.41
N THR A 69 13.69 -28.98 -10.41
CA THR A 69 13.76 -27.89 -11.40
C THR A 69 13.89 -28.42 -12.83
N ALA A 70 14.77 -29.40 -13.04
CA ALA A 70 14.96 -30.03 -14.35
C ALA A 70 13.67 -30.73 -14.81
N LYS A 71 12.99 -31.41 -13.89
CA LYS A 71 11.75 -32.11 -14.16
C LYS A 71 10.62 -31.15 -14.55
N VAL A 72 10.34 -30.11 -13.76
CA VAL A 72 9.21 -29.20 -14.08
C VAL A 72 9.44 -28.45 -15.39
N ARG A 73 10.70 -28.13 -15.72
CA ARG A 73 11.05 -27.58 -17.04
C ARG A 73 10.81 -28.59 -18.17
N ALA A 74 11.13 -29.86 -17.95
CA ALA A 74 10.90 -30.92 -18.93
C ALA A 74 9.40 -31.17 -19.19
N ASP A 75 8.54 -30.98 -18.17
CA ASP A 75 7.09 -31.00 -18.31
C ASP A 75 6.52 -29.80 -19.09
N GLY A 76 7.33 -28.76 -19.32
CA GLY A 76 6.92 -27.54 -20.05
C GLY A 76 6.55 -26.35 -19.16
N ALA A 77 6.95 -26.34 -17.88
CA ALA A 77 6.78 -25.18 -17.02
C ALA A 77 7.82 -24.07 -17.32
N LEU A 78 7.41 -22.81 -17.14
CA LEU A 78 8.34 -21.68 -17.09
C LEU A 78 8.87 -21.52 -15.66
N VAL A 79 10.18 -21.41 -15.50
CA VAL A 79 10.82 -21.28 -14.18
C VAL A 79 11.74 -20.08 -14.18
N PHE A 80 11.35 -19.05 -13.42
CA PHE A 80 12.16 -17.88 -13.11
C PHE A 80 12.93 -18.15 -11.81
N PRO A 81 14.27 -17.99 -11.81
CA PRO A 81 15.08 -18.34 -10.66
C PRO A 81 14.87 -17.35 -9.49
N PRO A 82 15.06 -17.78 -8.24
CA PRO A 82 15.22 -16.87 -7.10
C PRO A 82 16.42 -15.92 -7.33
N LEU A 83 16.32 -14.69 -6.82
CA LEU A 83 17.34 -13.65 -6.95
C LEU A 83 17.78 -13.14 -5.56
N PRO A 84 18.51 -13.97 -4.78
CA PRO A 84 18.80 -13.69 -3.36
C PRO A 84 19.74 -12.50 -3.13
N ASP A 85 20.43 -12.02 -4.17
CA ASP A 85 21.34 -10.87 -4.08
C ASP A 85 20.62 -9.51 -4.18
N LEU A 86 19.30 -9.51 -4.42
CA LEU A 86 18.50 -8.29 -4.45
C LEU A 86 18.04 -7.90 -3.03
N PRO A 87 17.95 -6.60 -2.73
CA PRO A 87 17.43 -6.12 -1.45
C PRO A 87 15.90 -6.19 -1.35
N PHE A 88 15.24 -6.70 -2.38
CA PHE A 88 13.80 -6.92 -2.47
C PHE A 88 13.57 -8.20 -3.27
N ASP A 89 12.44 -8.86 -3.03
CA ASP A 89 11.98 -9.94 -3.90
C ASP A 89 11.12 -9.35 -5.03
N PRO A 90 11.48 -9.49 -6.31
CA PRO A 90 10.68 -8.99 -7.42
C PRO A 90 9.44 -9.84 -7.69
N TYR A 91 9.33 -11.04 -7.10
CA TYR A 91 8.26 -11.98 -7.35
C TYR A 91 7.35 -12.14 -6.14
N ARG A 92 7.15 -11.13 -5.31
CA ARG A 92 6.39 -11.31 -4.06
C ARG A 92 4.91 -11.56 -4.32
N GLY A 93 4.30 -12.53 -3.64
CA GLY A 93 2.83 -12.69 -3.58
C GLY A 93 2.15 -11.82 -2.52
N HIS A 94 2.91 -11.10 -1.68
CA HIS A 94 2.34 -10.32 -0.58
C HIS A 94 2.93 -8.92 -0.48
N LEU A 95 2.12 -7.97 -0.01
CA LEU A 95 2.57 -6.62 0.31
C LEU A 95 3.58 -6.61 1.45
N TYR A 96 4.40 -5.56 1.51
CA TYR A 96 5.37 -5.40 2.57
C TYR A 96 4.70 -5.14 3.90
N SER A 97 5.34 -5.57 4.98
CA SER A 97 5.03 -5.09 6.33
C SER A 97 6.06 -4.05 6.79
N PRO A 98 5.72 -3.20 7.77
CA PRO A 98 6.70 -2.34 8.41
C PRO A 98 7.86 -3.11 9.04
N ASP A 99 7.59 -4.25 9.70
CA ASP A 99 8.64 -5.04 10.35
C ASP A 99 9.64 -5.59 9.33
N GLU A 100 9.16 -5.93 8.13
CA GLU A 100 10.00 -6.34 7.01
C GLU A 100 10.85 -5.18 6.47
N LEU A 101 10.21 -4.06 6.08
CA LEU A 101 10.93 -2.93 5.46
C LEU A 101 11.93 -2.28 6.40
N PHE A 102 11.69 -2.32 7.71
CA PHE A 102 12.57 -1.78 8.74
C PHE A 102 13.41 -2.85 9.46
N ALA A 103 13.50 -4.07 8.93
CA ALA A 103 14.37 -5.10 9.51
C ALA A 103 15.83 -4.59 9.62
N GLY A 104 16.41 -4.66 10.82
CA GLY A 104 17.76 -4.13 11.09
C GLY A 104 17.84 -2.66 11.53
N LEU A 105 16.71 -2.01 11.85
CA LEU A 105 16.66 -0.62 12.34
C LEU A 105 17.49 -0.38 13.63
N ASP A 106 17.80 -1.42 14.40
CA ASP A 106 18.73 -1.37 15.53
C ASP A 106 20.15 -0.94 15.10
N LYS A 107 20.54 -1.28 13.87
CA LYS A 107 21.82 -0.92 13.24
C LYS A 107 21.79 0.41 12.48
N GLY A 108 20.61 1.03 12.35
CA GLY A 108 20.39 2.26 11.58
C GLY A 108 19.55 2.04 10.32
N TYR A 109 18.80 3.05 9.91
CA TYR A 109 17.87 2.99 8.77
C TYR A 109 18.54 2.56 7.46
N GLU A 110 19.78 2.98 7.23
CA GLU A 110 20.58 2.66 6.05
C GLU A 110 20.86 1.16 5.85
N HIS A 111 20.68 0.35 6.91
CA HIS A 111 20.83 -1.11 6.86
C HIS A 111 19.51 -1.85 6.60
N THR A 112 18.40 -1.14 6.50
CA THR A 112 17.08 -1.73 6.32
C THR A 112 16.79 -2.11 4.86
N PRO A 113 15.95 -3.11 4.58
CA PRO A 113 15.53 -3.46 3.22
C PRO A 113 15.01 -2.25 2.44
N ASP A 114 14.30 -1.33 3.10
CA ASP A 114 13.81 -0.11 2.46
C ASP A 114 14.93 0.75 1.87
N ALA A 115 15.94 1.06 2.69
CA ALA A 115 17.07 1.90 2.30
C ALA A 115 17.96 1.20 1.27
N LEU A 116 18.15 -0.12 1.39
CA LEU A 116 18.90 -0.92 0.44
C LEU A 116 18.20 -1.00 -0.93
N GLY A 117 16.86 -1.15 -0.92
CA GLY A 117 16.01 -1.08 -2.11
C GLY A 117 16.15 0.26 -2.83
N TYR A 118 16.10 1.36 -2.07
CA TYR A 118 16.34 2.70 -2.62
C TYR A 118 17.74 2.84 -3.23
N ALA A 119 18.78 2.41 -2.50
CA ALA A 119 20.15 2.47 -2.98
C ALA A 119 20.35 1.67 -4.28
N TRP A 120 19.73 0.50 -4.38
CA TRP A 120 19.71 -0.30 -5.61
C TRP A 120 18.99 0.42 -6.75
N PHE A 121 17.81 1.01 -6.49
CA PHE A 121 17.07 1.77 -7.49
C PHE A 121 17.87 2.95 -8.04
N GLN A 122 18.51 3.71 -7.16
CA GLN A 122 19.29 4.89 -7.57
C GLN A 122 20.47 4.52 -8.48
N ARG A 123 21.09 3.36 -8.28
CA ARG A 123 22.14 2.85 -9.17
C ARG A 123 21.60 2.42 -10.52
N THR A 124 20.41 1.82 -10.55
CA THR A 124 19.87 1.12 -11.73
C THR A 124 18.83 1.90 -12.53
N LYS A 125 18.32 3.03 -12.03
CA LYS A 125 17.21 3.75 -12.69
C LYS A 125 17.59 4.38 -14.04
N ALA A 126 18.88 4.60 -14.28
CA ALA A 126 19.40 5.30 -15.46
C ALA A 126 20.64 4.63 -16.07
N ASP A 127 20.97 3.40 -15.66
CA ASP A 127 22.12 2.67 -16.21
C ASP A 127 21.82 2.03 -17.59
N GLY A 128 20.54 1.98 -17.98
CA GLY A 128 20.08 1.37 -19.22
C GLY A 128 20.03 -0.16 -19.18
N ASP A 129 20.19 -0.78 -18.01
CA ASP A 129 20.11 -2.24 -17.88
C ASP A 129 18.65 -2.71 -18.00
N ILE A 130 18.39 -3.44 -19.09
CA ILE A 130 17.07 -4.02 -19.35
C ILE A 130 16.69 -5.02 -18.25
N PHE A 131 17.65 -5.74 -17.66
CA PHE A 131 17.38 -6.73 -16.63
C PHE A 131 16.90 -6.03 -15.35
N ALA A 132 17.63 -5.03 -14.85
CA ALA A 132 17.16 -4.22 -13.72
C ALA A 132 15.80 -3.56 -13.99
N SER A 133 15.57 -3.03 -15.19
CA SER A 133 14.27 -2.44 -15.54
C SER A 133 13.13 -3.46 -15.53
N MET A 134 13.37 -4.66 -16.07
CA MET A 134 12.42 -5.77 -16.06
C MET A 134 12.08 -6.20 -14.64
N LEU A 135 13.08 -6.32 -13.76
CA LEU A 135 12.87 -6.70 -12.36
C LEU A 135 12.02 -5.68 -11.60
N ARG A 136 12.19 -4.38 -11.86
CA ARG A 136 11.33 -3.33 -11.30
C ARG A 136 9.88 -3.45 -11.80
N SER A 137 9.70 -3.72 -13.08
CA SER A 137 8.37 -3.90 -13.66
C SER A 137 7.67 -5.14 -13.12
N VAL A 138 8.37 -6.27 -13.02
CA VAL A 138 7.82 -7.52 -12.44
C VAL A 138 7.47 -7.31 -10.97
N HIS A 139 8.34 -6.61 -10.22
CA HIS A 139 8.05 -6.25 -8.84
C HIS A 139 6.79 -5.38 -8.70
N ASP A 140 6.71 -4.29 -9.47
CA ASP A 140 5.57 -3.36 -9.37
C ASP A 140 4.26 -4.03 -9.82
N ASP A 141 4.31 -4.97 -10.76
CA ASP A 141 3.18 -5.81 -11.17
C ASP A 141 2.74 -6.72 -10.02
N ALA A 142 3.67 -7.47 -9.43
CA ALA A 142 3.41 -8.35 -8.29
C ALA A 142 2.85 -7.59 -7.07
N VAL A 143 3.36 -6.38 -6.78
CA VAL A 143 2.81 -5.50 -5.74
C VAL A 143 1.39 -5.03 -6.08
N SER A 144 1.10 -4.76 -7.36
CA SER A 144 -0.25 -4.33 -7.79
C SER A 144 -1.26 -5.45 -7.66
N ASP A 145 -0.87 -6.66 -8.02
CA ASP A 145 -1.68 -7.87 -7.91
C ASP A 145 -2.03 -8.16 -6.44
N ALA A 146 -1.01 -8.28 -5.57
CA ALA A 146 -1.20 -8.47 -4.13
C ALA A 146 -2.04 -7.36 -3.47
N LEU A 147 -1.95 -6.12 -3.97
CA LEU A 147 -2.79 -5.01 -3.51
C LEU A 147 -4.26 -5.15 -3.95
N ASP A 148 -4.51 -5.58 -5.19
CA ASP A 148 -5.87 -5.84 -5.69
C ASP A 148 -6.53 -7.00 -4.93
N GLU A 149 -5.76 -8.02 -4.59
CA GLU A 149 -6.22 -9.13 -3.76
C GLU A 149 -6.63 -8.67 -2.36
N LEU A 150 -5.75 -7.92 -1.70
CA LEU A 150 -5.98 -7.40 -0.36
C LEU A 150 -7.21 -6.51 -0.30
N LEU A 151 -7.40 -5.64 -1.30
CA LEU A 151 -8.47 -4.65 -1.31
C LEU A 151 -9.77 -5.19 -1.91
N ARG A 152 -9.79 -6.45 -2.36
CA ARG A 152 -10.96 -7.08 -2.95
C ARG A 152 -12.15 -7.02 -1.99
N ALA A 153 -13.27 -6.48 -2.48
CA ALA A 153 -14.50 -6.30 -1.69
C ALA A 153 -14.35 -5.44 -0.42
N THR A 154 -13.30 -4.59 -0.34
CA THR A 154 -13.17 -3.59 0.72
C THR A 154 -13.68 -2.24 0.24
N GLN A 155 -14.21 -1.44 1.17
CA GLN A 155 -14.54 -0.04 0.93
C GLN A 155 -13.36 0.83 1.37
N VAL A 156 -12.69 1.46 0.41
CA VAL A 156 -11.42 2.15 0.63
C VAL A 156 -11.61 3.65 0.56
N VAL A 157 -11.19 4.34 1.61
CA VAL A 157 -11.09 5.80 1.61
C VAL A 157 -9.63 6.21 1.51
N GLY A 158 -9.30 6.94 0.44
CA GLY A 158 -7.99 7.54 0.25
C GLY A 158 -7.86 8.80 1.11
N VAL A 159 -6.73 8.96 1.81
CA VAL A 159 -6.38 10.21 2.49
C VAL A 159 -5.08 10.76 1.92
N MET A 160 -5.22 11.90 1.24
CA MET A 160 -4.12 12.62 0.59
C MET A 160 -3.71 13.84 1.42
N GLY A 161 -2.43 14.19 1.38
CA GLY A 161 -1.93 15.38 2.06
C GLY A 161 -0.40 15.46 2.06
N GLY A 162 0.11 16.64 2.41
CA GLY A 162 1.55 16.91 2.36
C GLY A 162 2.40 16.08 3.35
N HIS A 163 3.59 15.68 2.89
CA HIS A 163 4.62 15.00 3.70
C HIS A 163 5.27 15.92 4.76
N ALA A 164 5.08 17.24 4.65
CA ALA A 164 5.73 18.25 5.49
C ALA A 164 5.05 18.50 6.85
N MET A 165 3.91 17.85 7.10
CA MET A 165 3.18 17.97 8.37
C MET A 165 4.00 17.35 9.52
N ALA A 166 4.42 18.15 10.49
CA ALA A 166 5.23 17.66 11.61
C ALA A 166 4.38 16.91 12.66
N ARG A 167 4.94 15.84 13.26
CA ARG A 167 4.35 15.20 14.45
C ARG A 167 4.28 16.20 15.61
N GLY A 168 3.34 15.99 16.53
CA GLY A 168 3.09 16.89 17.66
C GLY A 168 2.28 18.16 17.34
N THR A 169 1.90 18.37 16.08
CA THR A 169 1.03 19.50 15.68
C THR A 169 -0.45 19.14 15.79
N GLN A 170 -1.31 20.16 15.92
CA GLN A 170 -2.76 19.96 15.91
C GLN A 170 -3.27 19.40 14.56
N ALA A 171 -2.63 19.80 13.45
CA ALA A 171 -2.96 19.29 12.12
C ALA A 171 -2.67 17.79 12.02
N TYR A 172 -1.53 17.34 12.54
CA TYR A 172 -1.19 15.92 12.61
C TYR A 172 -2.19 15.13 13.45
N ALA A 173 -2.52 15.62 14.65
CA ALA A 173 -3.51 14.97 15.50
C ALA A 173 -4.91 14.95 14.84
N GLY A 174 -5.27 15.98 14.08
CA GLY A 174 -6.51 16.03 13.30
C GLY A 174 -6.55 14.95 12.22
N ALA A 175 -5.47 14.80 11.43
CA ALA A 175 -5.37 13.76 10.41
C ALA A 175 -5.40 12.35 11.02
N ALA A 176 -4.82 12.17 12.20
CA ALA A 176 -4.92 10.91 12.92
C ALA A 176 -6.34 10.62 13.46
N ARG A 177 -7.06 11.64 13.94
CA ARG A 177 -8.48 11.47 14.30
C ARG A 177 -9.34 11.09 13.08
N LEU A 178 -9.09 11.72 11.93
CA LEU A 178 -9.76 11.38 10.67
C LEU A 178 -9.56 9.91 10.30
N GLY A 179 -8.31 9.43 10.25
CA GLY A 179 -8.02 8.02 9.91
C GLY A 179 -8.68 7.03 10.87
N ARG A 180 -8.74 7.39 12.16
CA ARG A 180 -9.42 6.57 13.18
C ARG A 180 -10.92 6.50 12.96
N GLU A 181 -11.55 7.64 12.72
CA GLU A 181 -12.99 7.72 12.50
C GLU A 181 -13.42 6.94 11.25
N LEU A 182 -12.68 7.08 10.14
CA LEU A 182 -12.92 6.32 8.91
C LEU A 182 -12.83 4.81 9.16
N THR A 183 -11.80 4.37 9.88
CA THR A 183 -11.62 2.94 10.20
C THR A 183 -12.72 2.43 11.11
N ARG A 184 -13.13 3.20 12.13
CA ARG A 184 -14.27 2.86 13.00
C ARG A 184 -15.62 2.88 12.27
N ALA A 185 -15.72 3.62 11.17
CA ALA A 185 -16.88 3.61 10.28
C ALA A 185 -16.88 2.42 9.29
N GLY A 186 -15.87 1.55 9.34
CA GLY A 186 -15.78 0.33 8.52
C GLY A 186 -15.02 0.50 7.20
N PHE A 187 -14.37 1.64 6.98
CA PHE A 187 -13.54 1.86 5.79
C PHE A 187 -12.10 1.39 5.99
N THR A 188 -11.50 0.85 4.94
CA THR A 188 -10.05 0.68 4.86
C THR A 188 -9.42 2.03 4.49
N VAL A 189 -8.56 2.55 5.36
CA VAL A 189 -7.79 3.77 5.07
C VAL A 189 -6.60 3.43 4.18
N ALA A 190 -6.45 4.14 3.07
CA ALA A 190 -5.29 4.07 2.19
C ALA A 190 -4.64 5.46 2.06
N THR A 191 -3.31 5.50 2.09
CA THR A 191 -2.53 6.74 1.93
C THR A 191 -1.35 6.54 0.99
N GLY A 192 -0.66 7.62 0.63
CA GLY A 192 0.62 7.53 -0.08
C GLY A 192 1.78 6.91 0.73
N GLY A 193 1.55 6.50 1.98
CA GLY A 193 2.48 5.68 2.78
C GLY A 193 3.71 6.39 3.33
N GLY A 194 3.89 7.70 3.09
CA GLY A 194 5.02 8.50 3.58
C GLY A 194 4.78 9.12 4.96
N PRO A 195 5.64 10.07 5.37
CA PRO A 195 5.51 10.82 6.62
C PRO A 195 4.36 11.86 6.57
N GLY A 196 4.16 12.58 7.67
CA GLY A 196 3.23 13.70 7.74
C GLY A 196 1.76 13.27 7.74
N ALA A 197 0.94 13.86 6.86
CA ALA A 197 -0.50 13.61 6.84
C ALA A 197 -0.84 12.13 6.55
N MET A 198 -0.04 11.50 5.67
CA MET A 198 -0.16 10.08 5.34
C MET A 198 0.08 9.20 6.56
N GLU A 199 1.21 9.41 7.26
CA GLU A 199 1.51 8.73 8.52
C GLU A 199 0.41 8.96 9.56
N ALA A 200 -0.04 10.20 9.75
CA ALA A 200 -1.06 10.52 10.73
C ALA A 200 -2.36 9.74 10.48
N ALA A 201 -2.83 9.69 9.24
CA ALA A 201 -4.03 8.94 8.88
C ALA A 201 -3.85 7.42 9.12
N ASN A 202 -2.69 6.85 8.77
CA ASN A 202 -2.38 5.44 9.08
C ASN A 202 -2.27 5.18 10.60
N LEU A 203 -1.68 6.10 11.38
CA LEU A 203 -1.66 6.03 12.85
C LEU A 203 -3.08 6.03 13.42
N GLY A 204 -3.94 6.89 12.87
CA GLY A 204 -5.35 6.95 13.20
C GLY A 204 -6.05 5.60 13.00
N ALA A 205 -5.87 5.03 11.82
CA ALA A 205 -6.41 3.73 11.47
C ALA A 205 -5.87 2.63 12.41
N TYR A 206 -4.56 2.60 12.63
CA TYR A 206 -3.92 1.71 13.59
C TYR A 206 -4.53 1.83 15.00
N ALA A 207 -4.83 3.05 15.44
CA ALA A 207 -5.38 3.36 16.76
C ALA A 207 -6.89 3.04 16.92
N ALA A 208 -7.58 2.68 15.84
CA ALA A 208 -9.03 2.45 15.83
C ALA A 208 -9.56 1.45 16.88
N PRO A 209 -8.92 0.28 17.14
CA PRO A 209 -9.44 -0.70 18.08
C PRO A 209 -9.17 -0.37 19.54
N PHE A 210 -8.32 0.63 19.83
CA PHE A 210 -7.99 1.02 21.20
C PHE A 210 -8.95 2.09 21.74
N GLU A 211 -8.85 2.37 23.04
CA GLU A 211 -9.56 3.45 23.74
C GLU A 211 -9.13 4.83 23.26
N ASP A 212 -10.01 5.83 23.37
CA ASP A 212 -9.80 7.15 22.76
C ASP A 212 -8.48 7.81 23.18
N ALA A 213 -8.17 7.74 24.48
CA ALA A 213 -6.94 8.29 25.06
C ALA A 213 -5.63 7.65 24.57
N MET A 214 -5.68 6.50 23.87
CA MET A 214 -4.48 5.89 23.28
C MET A 214 -3.90 6.76 22.18
N LEU A 215 -4.74 7.33 21.31
CA LEU A 215 -4.28 8.13 20.17
C LEU A 215 -3.55 9.39 20.64
N ASP A 216 -4.09 10.08 21.65
CA ASP A 216 -3.44 11.29 22.19
C ASP A 216 -2.06 10.96 22.78
N LYS A 217 -1.95 9.86 23.54
CA LYS A 217 -0.65 9.38 24.09
C LYS A 217 0.34 8.99 22.99
N ALA A 218 -0.14 8.38 21.91
CA ALA A 218 0.71 8.05 20.76
C ALA A 218 1.22 9.34 20.07
N CYS A 219 0.35 10.32 19.85
CA CYS A 219 0.74 11.62 19.30
C CYS A 219 1.74 12.36 20.20
N GLU A 220 1.57 12.32 21.52
CA GLU A 220 2.52 12.88 22.50
C GLU A 220 3.90 12.21 22.39
N LEU A 221 3.96 10.88 22.28
CA LEU A 221 5.20 10.14 22.13
C LEU A 221 5.91 10.52 20.82
N LEU A 222 5.16 10.52 19.71
CA LEU A 222 5.68 10.84 18.38
C LEU A 222 6.18 12.29 18.27
N ALA A 223 5.67 13.21 19.09
CA ALA A 223 6.15 14.59 19.14
C ALA A 223 7.64 14.70 19.52
N GLY A 224 8.22 13.68 20.16
CA GLY A 224 9.65 13.61 20.44
C GLY A 224 10.54 13.51 19.18
N ALA A 225 9.96 13.07 18.05
CA ALA A 225 10.64 12.99 16.76
C ALA A 225 9.77 13.65 15.67
N PRO A 226 9.69 15.00 15.63
CA PRO A 226 8.71 15.74 14.84
C PRO A 226 8.85 15.58 13.31
N SER A 227 10.05 15.27 12.85
CA SER A 227 10.43 15.10 11.44
C SER A 227 11.34 13.88 11.28
N PHE A 228 11.34 13.27 10.10
CA PHE A 228 12.30 12.23 9.72
C PHE A 228 13.71 12.79 9.46
N THR A 229 13.84 14.11 9.42
CA THR A 229 15.12 14.82 9.41
C THR A 229 15.44 15.37 10.81
N PRO A 230 16.70 15.27 11.27
CA PRO A 230 17.87 14.77 10.54
C PRO A 230 18.06 13.25 10.56
N SER A 231 17.24 12.49 11.31
CA SER A 231 17.45 11.06 11.55
C SER A 231 16.18 10.25 11.28
N ILE A 232 16.16 9.50 10.16
CA ILE A 232 15.08 8.56 9.86
C ILE A 232 15.06 7.44 10.91
N THR A 233 16.24 7.02 11.38
CA THR A 233 16.38 5.99 12.41
C THR A 233 15.58 6.35 13.67
N ASP A 234 15.77 7.55 14.21
CA ASP A 234 15.09 7.96 15.45
C ASP A 234 13.60 8.20 15.22
N TRP A 235 13.25 8.76 14.05
CA TRP A 235 11.86 8.95 13.64
C TRP A 235 11.09 7.63 13.53
N ALA A 236 11.69 6.60 12.93
CA ALA A 236 11.10 5.27 12.84
C ALA A 236 11.05 4.57 14.20
N ARG A 237 12.12 4.67 15.02
CA ARG A 237 12.14 4.11 16.39
C ARG A 237 10.99 4.62 17.25
N ALA A 238 10.68 5.92 17.19
CA ALA A 238 9.53 6.48 17.91
C ALA A 238 8.20 5.82 17.47
N ALA A 239 8.02 5.52 16.18
CA ALA A 239 6.83 4.82 15.70
C ALA A 239 6.78 3.34 16.13
N PHE A 240 7.92 2.65 16.11
CA PHE A 240 8.02 1.28 16.64
C PHE A 240 7.83 1.21 18.16
N GLU A 241 8.18 2.25 18.91
CA GLU A 241 7.88 2.34 20.34
C GLU A 241 6.36 2.40 20.59
N VAL A 242 5.61 3.18 19.78
CA VAL A 242 4.13 3.17 19.82
C VAL A 242 3.60 1.76 19.56
N ARG A 243 4.08 1.10 18.49
CA ARG A 243 3.65 -0.27 18.14
C ARG A 243 3.97 -1.29 19.24
N ALA A 244 5.12 -1.16 19.89
CA ALA A 244 5.52 -2.04 20.99
C ALA A 244 4.65 -1.84 22.23
N ARG A 245 4.24 -0.59 22.51
CA ARG A 245 3.39 -0.26 23.66
C ARG A 245 1.92 -0.63 23.45
N TRP A 246 1.45 -0.57 22.21
CA TRP A 246 0.07 -0.91 21.83
C TRP A 246 0.07 -1.85 20.62
N PRO A 247 0.38 -3.14 20.82
CA PRO A 247 0.38 -4.11 19.73
C PRO A 247 -1.04 -4.37 19.21
N GLU A 248 -1.15 -4.94 18.01
CA GLU A 248 -2.43 -5.35 17.39
C GLU A 248 -3.37 -4.20 17.00
N GLY A 249 -2.83 -3.11 16.45
CA GLY A 249 -3.64 -2.07 15.81
C GLY A 249 -4.38 -2.56 14.55
N ALA A 250 -5.41 -1.82 14.13
CA ALA A 250 -6.18 -2.18 12.95
C ALA A 250 -5.39 -1.96 11.64
N GLY A 251 -5.80 -2.67 10.59
CA GLY A 251 -5.13 -2.64 9.30
C GLY A 251 -5.38 -1.35 8.50
N SER A 252 -4.39 -0.93 7.74
CA SER A 252 -4.48 0.16 6.76
C SER A 252 -3.41 0.00 5.68
N VAL A 253 -3.61 0.67 4.55
CA VAL A 253 -2.69 0.59 3.40
C VAL A 253 -1.85 1.86 3.30
N GLY A 254 -0.56 1.68 3.05
CA GLY A 254 0.35 2.73 2.62
C GLY A 254 0.93 2.40 1.25
N ILE A 255 0.93 3.35 0.33
CA ILE A 255 1.42 3.15 -1.05
C ILE A 255 2.62 4.07 -1.34
N PRO A 256 3.79 3.85 -0.70
CA PRO A 256 4.98 4.68 -0.91
C PRO A 256 5.72 4.31 -2.21
N THR A 257 6.78 5.06 -2.51
CA THR A 257 7.64 4.77 -3.65
C THR A 257 9.12 5.00 -3.33
N TRP A 258 10.00 4.22 -3.97
CA TRP A 258 11.44 4.50 -3.98
C TRP A 258 11.82 5.67 -4.89
N PHE A 259 10.91 6.14 -5.76
CA PHE A 259 11.14 7.29 -6.61
C PHE A 259 11.47 8.55 -5.81
N TYR A 260 10.75 8.75 -4.71
CA TYR A 260 10.96 9.83 -3.75
C TYR A 260 11.78 9.39 -2.53
N GLY A 261 12.77 8.49 -2.68
CA GLY A 261 13.45 7.83 -1.55
C GLY A 261 14.27 8.70 -0.57
N HIS A 262 14.01 10.00 -0.50
CA HIS A 262 14.22 10.80 0.70
C HIS A 262 13.07 10.67 1.72
N GLU A 263 11.89 10.22 1.32
CA GLU A 263 10.73 9.98 2.19
C GLU A 263 10.67 8.50 2.61
N PRO A 264 10.88 8.17 3.89
CA PRO A 264 10.73 6.81 4.40
C PRO A 264 9.24 6.40 4.43
N PRO A 265 8.92 5.11 4.31
CA PRO A 265 7.56 4.65 4.55
C PRO A 265 7.19 4.85 6.03
N ASN A 266 5.91 5.06 6.33
CA ASN A 266 5.46 5.09 7.72
C ASN A 266 5.28 3.69 8.29
N ALA A 267 5.40 3.59 9.62
CA ALA A 267 5.33 2.30 10.31
C ALA A 267 3.91 1.90 10.74
N PHE A 268 2.88 2.72 10.49
CA PHE A 268 1.51 2.45 10.96
C PHE A 268 0.61 1.79 9.91
N ALA A 269 0.95 1.89 8.63
CA ALA A 269 0.34 1.07 7.59
C ALA A 269 0.68 -0.41 7.83
N SER A 270 -0.33 -1.26 8.00
CA SER A 270 -0.11 -2.70 8.17
C SER A 270 0.34 -3.38 6.88
N HIS A 271 -0.07 -2.80 5.74
CA HIS A 271 0.20 -3.32 4.41
C HIS A 271 0.80 -2.20 3.55
N ILE A 272 2.00 -2.43 3.04
CA ILE A 272 2.78 -1.44 2.30
C ILE A 272 2.97 -1.90 0.86
N ALA A 273 2.31 -1.23 -0.07
CA ALA A 273 2.51 -1.41 -1.50
C ALA A 273 3.57 -0.42 -1.99
N LYS A 274 4.85 -0.81 -1.86
CA LYS A 274 5.98 0.05 -2.22
C LYS A 274 6.32 -0.13 -3.70
N TYR A 275 6.41 0.96 -4.45
CA TYR A 275 6.62 0.93 -5.91
C TYR A 275 7.96 1.55 -6.34
N PHE A 276 8.51 1.08 -7.46
CA PHE A 276 9.57 1.80 -8.17
C PHE A 276 9.01 2.90 -9.09
N ALA A 277 7.93 2.60 -9.82
CA ALA A 277 7.30 3.53 -10.75
C ALA A 277 6.29 4.45 -10.04
N ASN A 278 6.58 5.76 -10.03
CA ASN A 278 5.69 6.74 -9.39
C ASN A 278 4.31 6.85 -10.07
N ALA A 279 4.26 6.79 -11.40
CA ALA A 279 3.00 6.92 -12.14
C ALA A 279 2.02 5.79 -11.80
N THR A 280 2.50 4.55 -11.74
CA THR A 280 1.70 3.38 -11.33
C THR A 280 1.20 3.55 -9.89
N ARG A 281 2.06 4.05 -9.00
CA ARG A 281 1.74 4.30 -7.59
C ARG A 281 0.66 5.37 -7.41
N GLU A 282 0.78 6.50 -8.10
CA GLU A 282 -0.18 7.62 -7.99
C GLU A 282 -1.55 7.22 -8.50
N ASP A 283 -1.63 6.70 -9.73
CA ASP A 283 -2.91 6.26 -10.29
C ASP A 283 -3.49 5.09 -9.50
N GLY A 284 -2.63 4.15 -9.07
CA GLY A 284 -3.02 2.95 -8.35
C GLY A 284 -3.72 3.22 -7.02
N LEU A 285 -3.26 4.23 -6.25
CA LEU A 285 -3.91 4.65 -5.02
C LEU A 285 -5.29 5.28 -5.28
N LEU A 286 -5.39 6.16 -6.27
CA LEU A 286 -6.63 6.86 -6.62
C LEU A 286 -7.66 5.90 -7.20
N ALA A 287 -7.24 4.97 -8.06
CA ALA A 287 -8.10 3.95 -8.67
C ALA A 287 -8.74 3.01 -7.65
N ARG A 288 -8.03 2.72 -6.57
CA ARG A 288 -8.46 1.78 -5.53
C ARG A 288 -9.23 2.44 -4.38
N SER A 289 -9.33 3.77 -4.37
CA SER A 289 -10.10 4.54 -3.37
C SER A 289 -11.59 4.61 -3.73
N ASN A 290 -12.26 3.46 -3.69
CA ASN A 290 -13.62 3.28 -4.21
C ASN A 290 -14.75 3.88 -3.35
N ALA A 291 -14.49 4.24 -2.09
CA ALA A 291 -15.46 4.85 -1.18
C ALA A 291 -15.28 6.37 -1.03
N GLY A 292 -14.32 6.95 -1.77
CA GLY A 292 -14.05 8.37 -1.81
C GLY A 292 -12.64 8.74 -1.34
N ILE A 293 -12.31 10.02 -1.50
CA ILE A 293 -10.98 10.56 -1.20
C ILE A 293 -11.10 11.86 -0.41
N VAL A 294 -10.30 11.98 0.65
CA VAL A 294 -10.10 13.23 1.40
C VAL A 294 -8.77 13.86 1.03
N PHE A 295 -8.81 15.10 0.57
CA PHE A 295 -7.63 15.90 0.23
C PHE A 295 -7.37 16.94 1.32
N LEU A 296 -6.37 16.68 2.15
CA LEU A 296 -5.85 17.61 3.14
C LEU A 296 -4.92 18.65 2.50
N PRO A 297 -4.67 19.80 3.14
CA PRO A 297 -3.73 20.80 2.63
C PRO A 297 -2.40 20.19 2.17
N GLY A 298 -2.00 20.53 0.95
CA GLY A 298 -0.85 19.93 0.28
C GLY A 298 -0.16 20.90 -0.66
N ALA A 299 0.67 20.36 -1.55
CA ALA A 299 1.41 21.13 -2.54
C ALA A 299 1.25 20.49 -3.92
N ALA A 300 2.28 20.56 -4.78
CA ALA A 300 2.21 20.08 -6.16
C ALA A 300 1.67 18.65 -6.31
N GLY A 301 2.14 17.70 -5.48
CA GLY A 301 1.66 16.31 -5.52
C GLY A 301 0.17 16.20 -5.21
N THR A 302 -0.31 16.81 -4.12
CA THR A 302 -1.74 16.77 -3.76
C THR A 302 -2.62 17.49 -4.78
N VAL A 303 -2.14 18.58 -5.38
CA VAL A 303 -2.86 19.24 -6.48
C VAL A 303 -2.97 18.31 -7.70
N GLN A 304 -1.91 17.58 -8.04
CA GLN A 304 -1.94 16.59 -9.11
C GLN A 304 -2.96 15.50 -8.80
N GLU A 305 -2.93 14.92 -7.58
CA GLU A 305 -3.86 13.88 -7.14
C GLU A 305 -5.34 14.31 -7.23
N VAL A 306 -5.66 15.58 -6.93
CA VAL A 306 -7.02 16.11 -7.10
C VAL A 306 -7.49 15.97 -8.55
N PHE A 307 -6.65 16.32 -9.52
CA PHE A 307 -7.04 16.30 -10.94
C PHE A 307 -6.87 14.92 -11.60
N ASP A 308 -5.97 14.10 -11.11
CA ASP A 308 -5.85 12.69 -11.51
C ASP A 308 -7.09 11.91 -11.06
N ASN A 309 -7.70 12.23 -9.91
CA ASN A 309 -8.98 11.65 -9.50
C ASN A 309 -10.20 12.31 -10.17
N ALA A 310 -10.18 13.63 -10.37
CA ALA A 310 -11.27 14.34 -11.04
C ALA A 310 -11.47 13.86 -12.49
N THR A 311 -10.39 13.47 -13.19
CA THR A 311 -10.46 13.10 -14.61
C THR A 311 -11.31 11.85 -14.85
N PRO A 312 -11.10 10.71 -14.16
CA PRO A 312 -12.00 9.57 -14.21
C PRO A 312 -13.45 9.89 -13.80
N ASN A 313 -13.64 10.72 -12.77
CA ASN A 313 -14.97 11.17 -12.34
C ASN A 313 -15.68 12.00 -13.41
N TYR A 314 -14.94 12.84 -14.14
CA TYR A 314 -15.46 13.67 -15.22
C TYR A 314 -15.91 12.85 -16.44
N TYR A 315 -15.17 11.78 -16.75
CA TYR A 315 -15.43 10.90 -17.90
C TYR A 315 -16.24 9.65 -17.55
N GLU A 316 -16.53 9.42 -16.27
CA GLU A 316 -17.14 8.18 -15.74
C GLU A 316 -16.38 6.91 -16.17
N SER A 317 -15.06 7.03 -16.37
CA SER A 317 -14.24 5.96 -16.95
C SER A 317 -13.99 4.78 -16.00
N ARG A 318 -14.30 4.96 -14.72
CA ARG A 318 -14.24 3.93 -13.66
C ARG A 318 -15.61 3.58 -13.08
N GLY A 319 -16.69 3.98 -13.76
CA GLY A 319 -18.06 3.86 -13.27
C GLY A 319 -18.56 5.17 -12.66
N GLU A 320 -19.48 5.08 -11.70
CA GLU A 320 -20.05 6.25 -11.03
C GLU A 320 -18.96 7.09 -10.34
N PRO A 321 -19.04 8.42 -10.37
CA PRO A 321 -18.02 9.27 -9.75
C PRO A 321 -17.94 9.04 -8.25
N THR A 322 -16.72 8.84 -7.75
CA THR A 322 -16.48 8.64 -6.31
C THR A 322 -16.41 9.96 -5.55
N PRO A 323 -16.81 10.00 -4.27
CA PRO A 323 -16.76 11.22 -3.47
C PRO A 323 -15.37 11.85 -3.36
N MET A 324 -15.29 13.17 -3.52
CA MET A 324 -14.07 13.97 -3.29
C MET A 324 -14.33 15.03 -2.24
N VAL A 325 -13.59 15.00 -1.12
CA VAL A 325 -13.70 16.00 -0.06
C VAL A 325 -12.39 16.74 0.10
N LEU A 326 -12.40 18.04 -0.20
CA LEU A 326 -11.27 18.93 0.05
C LEU A 326 -11.43 19.59 1.42
N VAL A 327 -10.35 19.67 2.20
CA VAL A 327 -10.33 20.24 3.56
C VAL A 327 -9.48 21.51 3.58
N ASP A 328 -9.96 22.54 4.29
CA ASP A 328 -9.41 23.91 4.37
C ASP A 328 -9.77 24.76 3.15
N ARG A 329 -10.84 25.55 3.30
CA ARG A 329 -11.33 26.48 2.26
C ARG A 329 -10.27 27.46 1.83
N ALA A 330 -9.59 28.13 2.77
CA ALA A 330 -8.60 29.14 2.43
C ALA A 330 -7.44 28.54 1.62
N HIS A 331 -7.04 27.30 1.93
CA HIS A 331 -6.04 26.61 1.14
C HIS A 331 -6.50 26.40 -0.31
N TRP A 332 -7.70 25.83 -0.52
CA TRP A 332 -8.17 25.40 -1.85
C TRP A 332 -8.87 26.48 -2.68
N THR A 333 -9.18 27.65 -2.11
CA THR A 333 -9.78 28.78 -2.84
C THR A 333 -8.86 29.99 -3.00
N GLU A 334 -7.89 30.19 -2.12
CA GLU A 334 -7.03 31.39 -2.13
C GLU A 334 -5.57 31.05 -2.39
N ARG A 335 -4.98 30.10 -1.65
CA ARG A 335 -3.53 29.80 -1.75
C ARG A 335 -3.20 28.97 -2.98
N LEU A 336 -3.90 27.85 -3.15
CA LEU A 336 -3.83 26.95 -4.30
C LEU A 336 -5.26 26.74 -4.80
N PRO A 337 -5.77 27.62 -5.68
CA PRO A 337 -7.20 27.69 -6.02
C PRO A 337 -7.67 26.53 -6.93
N ALA A 338 -7.47 25.30 -6.49
CA ALA A 338 -7.91 24.09 -7.18
C ALA A 338 -9.44 23.93 -7.12
N TRP A 339 -10.09 24.38 -6.03
CA TRP A 339 -11.52 24.21 -5.84
C TRP A 339 -12.37 24.94 -6.90
N PRO A 340 -12.15 26.24 -7.21
CA PRO A 340 -12.88 26.90 -8.28
C PRO A 340 -12.77 26.20 -9.64
N LEU A 341 -11.59 25.67 -9.98
CA LEU A 341 -11.38 24.90 -11.20
C LEU A 341 -12.13 23.57 -11.16
N LEU A 342 -12.03 22.82 -10.05
CA LEU A 342 -12.75 21.56 -9.85
C LEU A 342 -14.27 21.76 -9.99
N GLN A 343 -14.84 22.78 -9.36
CA GLN A 343 -16.26 23.13 -9.51
C GLN A 343 -16.63 23.46 -10.95
N SER A 344 -15.77 24.19 -11.68
CA SER A 344 -16.02 24.51 -13.08
C SER A 344 -16.02 23.27 -13.97
N LEU A 345 -15.16 22.28 -13.66
CA LEU A 345 -15.11 21.01 -14.39
C LEU A 345 -16.32 20.13 -14.07
N ALA A 346 -16.76 20.12 -12.82
CA ALA A 346 -17.86 19.28 -12.35
C ALA A 346 -19.24 19.77 -12.81
N ARG A 347 -19.42 21.07 -13.02
CA ARG A 347 -20.72 21.68 -13.32
C ARG A 347 -21.46 21.01 -14.49
N GLY A 348 -22.71 20.63 -14.24
CA GLY A 348 -23.60 19.97 -15.19
C GLY A 348 -23.27 18.50 -15.45
N ARG A 349 -22.53 17.84 -14.54
CA ARG A 349 -22.10 16.44 -14.66
C ARG A 349 -22.44 15.64 -13.40
N ALA A 350 -22.43 14.32 -13.50
CA ALA A 350 -22.64 13.42 -12.36
C ALA A 350 -21.65 13.68 -11.20
N MET A 351 -20.44 14.15 -11.50
CA MET A 351 -19.43 14.51 -10.51
C MET A 351 -19.80 15.75 -9.66
N GLU A 352 -20.71 16.63 -10.12
CA GLU A 352 -21.08 17.86 -9.39
C GLU A 352 -21.58 17.56 -7.98
N ASP A 353 -22.42 16.54 -7.84
CA ASP A 353 -23.00 16.12 -6.56
C ASP A 353 -22.06 15.20 -5.75
N ARG A 354 -20.83 14.97 -6.25
CA ARG A 354 -19.82 14.09 -5.63
C ARG A 354 -18.61 14.86 -5.10
N ILE A 355 -18.60 16.18 -5.14
CA ILE A 355 -17.51 17.00 -4.58
C ILE A 355 -17.98 17.85 -3.38
N ALA A 356 -17.13 17.99 -2.37
CA ALA A 356 -17.37 18.89 -1.24
C ALA A 356 -16.09 19.62 -0.82
N LEU A 357 -16.27 20.84 -0.30
CA LEU A 357 -15.23 21.62 0.37
C LEU A 357 -15.67 21.92 1.79
N VAL A 358 -14.91 21.44 2.76
CA VAL A 358 -15.15 21.67 4.19
C VAL A 358 -14.06 22.55 4.80
N ASP A 359 -14.43 23.31 5.82
CA ASP A 359 -13.51 24.24 6.48
C ASP A 359 -12.60 23.51 7.48
N ARG A 360 -13.09 22.42 8.09
CA ARG A 360 -12.35 21.67 9.12
C ARG A 360 -12.26 20.19 8.78
N ILE A 361 -11.18 19.56 9.24
CA ILE A 361 -10.93 18.13 9.00
C ILE A 361 -11.96 17.23 9.67
N GLU A 362 -12.53 17.65 10.80
CA GLU A 362 -13.55 16.88 11.52
C GLU A 362 -14.88 16.78 10.76
N ASP A 363 -15.12 17.65 9.77
CA ASP A 363 -16.35 17.64 8.96
C ASP A 363 -16.24 16.68 7.76
N ALA A 364 -15.02 16.18 7.46
CA ALA A 364 -14.77 15.37 6.27
C ALA A 364 -15.49 14.01 6.28
N PRO A 365 -15.56 13.24 7.40
CA PRO A 365 -16.29 11.97 7.44
C PRO A 365 -17.78 12.12 7.16
N GLU A 366 -18.40 13.18 7.69
CA GLU A 366 -19.82 13.46 7.45
C GLU A 366 -20.07 13.94 6.03
N ALA A 367 -19.15 14.71 5.46
CA ALA A 367 -19.20 15.08 4.04
C ALA A 367 -19.12 13.84 3.13
N LEU A 368 -18.18 12.91 3.39
CA LEU A 368 -18.06 11.66 2.63
C LEU A 368 -19.36 10.85 2.69
N LYS A 369 -19.95 10.66 3.88
CA LYS A 369 -21.22 9.92 4.05
C LYS A 369 -22.35 10.54 3.24
N ARG A 370 -22.46 11.88 3.25
CA ARG A 370 -23.48 12.61 2.48
C ARG A 370 -23.32 12.43 0.97
N LEU A 371 -22.07 12.41 0.50
CA LEU A 371 -21.75 12.26 -0.92
C LEU A 371 -21.83 10.81 -1.41
N ALA A 372 -21.89 9.82 -0.51
CA ALA A 372 -21.99 8.39 -0.85
C ALA A 372 -23.45 7.90 -0.98
N GLY A 373 -24.42 8.66 -0.48
CA GLY A 373 -25.86 8.47 -0.75
C GLY A 373 -26.26 9.00 -2.10
#